data_AF-A0A2V7TLM6-F1
#
_entry.id   AF-A0A2V7TLM6-F1
#
_cell.length_a   1.000
_cell.length_b   1.000
_cell.length_c   1.000
_cell.angle_alpha   90.00
_cell.angle_beta   90.00
_cell.angle_gamma   90.00
#
_symmetry.space_group_name_H-M   'P 1'
#
loop_
_entity.id
_entity.type
_entity.pdbx_description
1 polymer ?
#
loop_
_entity_poly.entity_id
_entity_poly.type
_entity_poly.pdbx_seq_one_letter_code
_entity_poly.pdbx_strand_id
1 'polypeptide(L)'
;MAVTVRDHWPVCFWSTRISQGALCPRCGTVPMTRCVQGRVPGPGPVPWAAIPYMKADLLEKRAALRRAGATLAVSRAIAAELTEAGIPRVEVLPNVVDGVETRAIAAAEPSFPLPDRFLLFVGKLEENKGARLLVPAVAAAGTGLPLVVLGEGSLAHTLKFDATAAG
;
A
#
# COMPACT_ATOMS: atom_id res chain seq x y z
N MET A 1 2.00 -27.38 -0.27
CA MET A 1 2.49 -26.07 -0.77
C MET A 1 1.98 -24.96 0.14
N ALA A 2 2.86 -24.11 0.65
CA ALA A 2 2.50 -22.90 1.40
C ALA A 2 2.53 -21.69 0.45
N VAL A 3 1.65 -20.71 0.67
CA VAL A 3 1.58 -19.47 -0.13
C VAL A 3 1.65 -18.26 0.78
N THR A 4 2.57 -17.35 0.52
CA THR A 4 2.69 -16.09 1.27
C THR A 4 1.87 -14.99 0.62
N VAL A 5 1.05 -14.31 1.42
CA VAL A 5 0.22 -13.17 1.03
C VAL A 5 0.76 -11.91 1.70
N ARG A 6 1.41 -11.06 0.90
CA ARG A 6 2.08 -9.84 1.36
C ARG A 6 1.23 -8.58 1.31
N ASP A 7 0.19 -8.60 0.49
CA ASP A 7 -0.66 -7.46 0.19
C ASP A 7 -2.09 -7.94 -0.10
N HIS A 8 -2.92 -7.03 -0.59
CA HIS A 8 -4.35 -7.27 -0.71
C HIS A 8 -4.76 -7.99 -2.00
N TRP A 9 -3.82 -8.53 -2.81
CA TRP A 9 -4.11 -9.16 -4.10
C TRP A 9 -5.22 -10.23 -4.12
N PRO A 10 -5.48 -11.02 -3.04
CA PRO A 10 -6.57 -12.01 -3.05
C PRO A 10 -7.95 -11.39 -2.77
N VAL A 11 -8.00 -10.15 -2.28
CA VAL A 11 -9.23 -9.48 -1.84
C VAL A 11 -9.49 -8.16 -2.55
N CYS A 12 -8.50 -7.64 -3.26
CA CYS A 12 -8.54 -6.42 -4.05
C CYS A 12 -7.85 -6.66 -5.39
N PHE A 13 -8.57 -6.42 -6.50
CA PHE A 13 -8.04 -6.63 -7.85
C PHE A 13 -6.75 -5.81 -8.11
N TRP A 14 -6.69 -4.59 -7.56
CA TRP A 14 -5.54 -3.70 -7.68
C TRP A 14 -4.53 -3.80 -6.53
N SER A 15 -4.74 -4.73 -5.59
CA SER A 15 -3.87 -4.96 -4.42
C SER A 15 -3.65 -3.78 -3.46
N THR A 16 -4.33 -2.65 -3.62
CA THR A 16 -4.12 -1.45 -2.78
C THR A 16 -5.17 -1.25 -1.68
N ARG A 17 -6.35 -1.86 -1.78
CA ARG A 17 -7.55 -1.51 -0.98
C ARG A 17 -7.92 -0.02 -1.02
N ILE A 18 -7.51 0.70 -2.06
CA ILE A 18 -7.79 2.13 -2.23
C ILE A 18 -8.53 2.35 -3.54
N SER A 19 -9.63 3.12 -3.47
CA SER A 19 -10.42 3.54 -4.63
C SER A 19 -10.75 5.01 -4.50
N GLN A 20 -10.39 5.81 -5.52
CA GLN A 20 -10.66 7.26 -5.55
C GLN A 20 -10.16 7.98 -4.28
N GLY A 21 -8.90 7.72 -3.89
CA GLY A 21 -8.26 8.33 -2.71
C GLY A 21 -8.74 7.82 -1.34
N ALA A 22 -9.75 6.95 -1.28
CA ALA A 22 -10.30 6.45 -0.02
C ALA A 22 -10.09 4.94 0.15
N LEU A 23 -10.10 4.47 1.41
CA LEU A 23 -10.16 3.04 1.72
C LEU A 23 -11.42 2.44 1.10
N CYS A 24 -11.23 1.43 0.24
CA CYS A 24 -12.31 0.66 -0.35
C CYS A 24 -12.80 -0.36 0.69
N PRO A 25 -14.11 -0.56 0.91
CA PRO A 25 -14.58 -1.53 1.90
C PRO A 25 -14.34 -2.98 1.48
N ARG A 26 -14.57 -3.33 0.20
CA ARG A 26 -14.26 -4.64 -0.39
C ARG A 26 -14.47 -4.62 -1.90
N CYS A 27 -13.80 -5.51 -2.63
CA CYS A 27 -14.15 -5.77 -4.03
C CYS A 27 -15.52 -6.43 -4.14
N GLY A 28 -16.38 -5.89 -5.01
CA GLY A 28 -17.72 -6.38 -5.32
C GLY A 28 -18.31 -5.56 -6.47
N THR A 29 -19.43 -6.00 -7.05
CA THR A 29 -19.99 -5.38 -8.26
C THR A 29 -20.18 -3.86 -8.12
N VAL A 30 -20.78 -3.39 -7.02
CA VAL A 30 -21.03 -1.95 -6.78
C VAL A 30 -19.73 -1.19 -6.48
N PRO A 31 -18.86 -1.58 -5.54
CA PRO A 31 -17.58 -0.90 -5.34
C PRO A 31 -16.69 -0.88 -6.60
N MET A 32 -16.80 -1.89 -7.47
CA MET A 32 -16.02 -1.98 -8.69
C MET A 32 -16.41 -0.93 -9.74
N THR A 33 -17.67 -0.47 -9.81
CA THR A 33 -18.06 0.58 -10.77
C THR A 33 -17.30 1.88 -10.53
N ARG A 34 -17.11 2.26 -9.25
CA ARG A 34 -16.26 3.40 -8.85
C ARG A 34 -14.77 3.12 -9.02
N CYS A 35 -14.37 1.86 -8.82
CA CYS A 35 -12.97 1.46 -8.89
C CYS A 35 -12.41 1.48 -10.32
N VAL A 36 -13.22 1.11 -11.32
CA VAL A 36 -12.80 1.14 -12.73
C VAL A 36 -12.77 2.55 -13.31
N GLN A 37 -13.53 3.49 -12.73
CA GLN A 37 -13.53 4.89 -13.13
C GLN A 37 -12.11 5.49 -12.99
N GLY A 38 -11.54 5.99 -14.08
CA GLY A 38 -10.20 6.56 -14.11
C GLY A 38 -9.05 5.54 -14.11
N ARG A 39 -9.33 4.24 -13.96
CA ARG A 39 -8.32 3.17 -14.12
C ARG A 39 -8.44 2.42 -15.44
N VAL A 40 -9.67 2.31 -15.96
CA VAL A 40 -9.96 1.76 -17.27
C VAL A 40 -10.42 2.92 -18.15
N PRO A 41 -9.77 3.14 -19.32
CA PRO A 41 -10.12 4.25 -20.19
C PRO A 41 -11.52 4.08 -20.80
N GLY A 42 -12.22 5.20 -21.00
CA GLY A 42 -13.50 5.25 -21.68
C GLY A 42 -14.58 6.02 -20.91
N PRO A 43 -15.60 6.54 -21.61
CA PRO A 43 -16.74 7.18 -20.98
C PRO A 43 -17.58 6.15 -20.21
N GLY A 44 -18.22 6.56 -19.12
CA GLY A 44 -19.18 5.70 -18.44
C GLY A 44 -20.33 5.32 -19.40
N PRO A 45 -20.77 4.05 -19.47
CA PRO A 45 -20.42 2.90 -18.62
C PRO A 45 -19.37 1.92 -19.20
N VAL A 46 -18.64 2.28 -20.26
CA VAL A 46 -17.71 1.36 -20.95
C VAL A 46 -16.71 0.67 -20.00
N PRO A 47 -16.08 1.36 -19.03
CA PRO A 47 -15.20 0.74 -18.03
C PRO A 47 -15.81 -0.43 -17.25
N TRP A 48 -17.14 -0.53 -17.14
CA TRP A 48 -17.82 -1.58 -16.38
C TRP A 48 -17.70 -2.96 -17.05
N ALA A 49 -17.39 -3.02 -18.34
CA ALA A 49 -17.13 -4.28 -19.05
C ALA A 49 -15.94 -5.07 -18.45
N ALA A 50 -15.04 -4.41 -17.71
CA ALA A 50 -13.94 -5.09 -17.00
C ALA A 50 -14.37 -5.83 -15.74
N ILE A 51 -15.55 -5.51 -15.15
CA ILE A 51 -15.99 -6.03 -13.86
C ILE A 51 -16.10 -7.57 -13.83
N PRO A 52 -16.68 -8.24 -14.84
CA PRO A 52 -16.74 -9.71 -14.87
C PRO A 52 -15.35 -10.36 -14.80
N TYR A 53 -14.40 -9.84 -15.57
CA TYR A 53 -13.01 -10.30 -15.55
C TYR A 53 -12.38 -10.10 -14.17
N MET A 54 -12.51 -8.91 -13.57
CA MET A 54 -11.97 -8.63 -12.24
C MET A 54 -12.53 -9.57 -11.16
N LYS A 55 -13.82 -9.95 -11.27
CA LYS A 55 -14.45 -10.91 -10.37
C LYS A 55 -13.91 -12.32 -10.59
N ALA A 56 -13.77 -12.75 -11.85
CA ALA A 56 -13.22 -14.06 -12.19
C ALA A 56 -11.79 -14.22 -11.66
N ASP A 57 -10.94 -13.23 -11.90
CA ASP A 57 -9.55 -13.19 -11.39
C ASP A 57 -9.49 -13.32 -9.86
N LEU A 58 -10.31 -12.56 -9.13
CA LEU A 58 -10.37 -12.67 -7.66
C LEU A 58 -10.87 -14.04 -7.19
N LEU A 59 -11.85 -14.63 -7.88
CA LEU A 59 -12.36 -15.96 -7.55
C LEU A 59 -11.29 -17.03 -7.77
N GLU A 60 -10.54 -16.93 -8.86
CA GLU A 60 -9.44 -17.85 -9.19
C GLU A 60 -8.32 -17.77 -8.14
N LYS A 61 -7.87 -16.55 -7.82
CA LYS A 61 -6.89 -16.27 -6.76
C LYS A 61 -7.29 -16.89 -5.42
N ARG A 62 -8.54 -16.69 -5.01
CA ARG A 62 -9.07 -17.26 -3.76
C ARG A 62 -9.21 -18.78 -3.83
N ALA A 63 -9.60 -19.33 -4.99
CA ALA A 63 -9.66 -20.77 -5.19
C ALA A 63 -8.27 -21.42 -5.07
N ALA A 64 -7.23 -20.77 -5.59
CA ALA A 64 -5.84 -21.22 -5.43
C ALA A 64 -5.42 -21.22 -3.95
N LEU A 65 -5.71 -20.15 -3.19
CA LEU A 65 -5.42 -20.10 -1.76
C LEU A 65 -6.18 -21.16 -0.95
N ARG A 66 -7.45 -21.45 -1.28
CA ARG A 66 -8.22 -22.52 -0.62
C ARG A 66 -7.62 -23.91 -0.80
N ARG A 67 -6.89 -24.14 -1.90
CA ARG A 67 -6.16 -25.40 -2.15
C ARG A 67 -4.75 -25.42 -1.54
N ALA A 68 -4.23 -24.27 -1.07
CA ALA A 68 -2.91 -24.22 -0.46
C ALA A 68 -2.90 -24.99 0.87
N GLY A 69 -1.81 -25.70 1.15
CA GLY A 69 -1.62 -26.42 2.41
C GLY A 69 -1.53 -25.47 3.61
N ALA A 70 -0.99 -24.26 3.39
CA ALA A 70 -0.99 -23.16 4.36
C ALA A 70 -0.99 -21.81 3.62
N THR A 71 -1.62 -20.80 4.21
CA THR A 71 -1.58 -19.41 3.75
C THR A 71 -0.87 -18.56 4.79
N LEU A 72 0.29 -18.02 4.45
CA LEU A 72 1.10 -17.20 5.35
C LEU A 72 0.79 -15.72 5.11
N ALA A 73 0.07 -15.09 6.04
CA ALA A 73 -0.21 -13.66 6.03
C ALA A 73 0.93 -12.89 6.69
N VAL A 74 1.43 -11.84 6.05
CA VAL A 74 2.54 -11.03 6.59
C VAL A 74 2.15 -10.16 7.79
N SER A 75 0.87 -10.08 8.13
CA SER A 75 0.37 -9.30 9.25
C SER A 75 -0.99 -9.81 9.73
N ARG A 76 -1.39 -9.40 10.94
CA ARG A 76 -2.74 -9.67 11.47
C ARG A 76 -3.82 -9.02 10.61
N ALA A 77 -3.54 -7.86 10.01
CA ALA A 77 -4.48 -7.16 9.13
C ALA A 77 -4.78 -7.97 7.87
N ILE A 78 -3.74 -8.49 7.19
CA ILE A 78 -3.92 -9.36 6.03
C ILE A 78 -4.61 -10.68 6.44
N ALA A 79 -4.25 -11.26 7.60
CA ALA A 79 -4.90 -12.48 8.08
C ALA A 79 -6.40 -12.30 8.32
N ALA A 80 -6.80 -11.15 8.90
CA ALA A 80 -8.20 -10.81 9.10
C ALA A 80 -8.95 -10.72 7.76
N GLU A 81 -8.41 -10.00 6.77
CA GLU A 81 -9.02 -9.87 5.44
C GLU A 81 -9.15 -11.23 4.72
N LEU A 82 -8.13 -12.10 4.84
CA LEU A 82 -8.15 -13.44 4.25
C LEU A 82 -9.19 -14.34 4.92
N THR A 83 -9.30 -14.26 6.25
CA THR A 83 -10.28 -15.02 7.04
C THR A 83 -11.69 -14.58 6.71
N GLU A 84 -11.95 -13.26 6.64
CA GLU A 84 -13.22 -12.69 6.19
C GLU A 84 -13.56 -13.10 4.74
N ALA A 85 -12.54 -13.29 3.88
CA ALA A 85 -12.72 -13.79 2.53
C ALA A 85 -12.92 -15.33 2.45
N GLY A 86 -12.98 -16.03 3.59
CA GLY A 86 -13.19 -17.47 3.67
C GLY A 86 -11.98 -18.30 3.27
N ILE A 87 -10.76 -17.75 3.38
CA ILE A 87 -9.53 -18.50 3.14
C ILE A 87 -9.18 -19.33 4.39
N PRO A 88 -9.01 -20.66 4.26
CA PRO A 88 -8.67 -21.53 5.38
C PRO A 88 -7.16 -21.53 5.65
N ARG A 89 -6.75 -22.06 6.81
CA ARG A 89 -5.35 -22.34 7.18
C ARG A 89 -4.46 -21.09 7.05
N VAL A 90 -4.95 -19.97 7.60
CA VAL A 90 -4.25 -18.69 7.60
C VAL A 90 -3.38 -18.58 8.86
N GLU A 91 -2.09 -18.41 8.68
CA GLU A 91 -1.11 -18.22 9.75
C GLU A 91 -0.40 -16.88 9.57
N VAL A 92 -0.12 -16.17 10.66
CA VAL A 92 0.60 -14.89 10.61
C VAL A 92 2.09 -15.16 10.71
N LEU A 93 2.83 -14.82 9.66
CA LEU A 93 4.29 -14.83 9.63
C LEU A 93 4.80 -13.48 9.13
N PRO A 94 5.21 -12.56 10.03
CA PRO A 94 5.73 -11.26 9.65
C PRO A 94 6.98 -11.37 8.77
N ASN A 95 7.21 -10.37 7.93
CA ASN A 95 8.47 -10.25 7.21
C ASN A 95 9.61 -10.07 8.23
N VAL A 96 10.70 -10.80 8.00
CA VAL A 96 11.90 -10.72 8.82
C VAL A 96 12.87 -9.69 8.26
N VAL A 97 13.65 -9.08 9.16
CA VAL A 97 14.77 -8.21 8.83
C VAL A 97 16.02 -8.72 9.53
N ASP A 98 17.18 -8.61 8.89
CA ASP A 98 18.44 -8.92 9.55
C ASP A 98 18.79 -7.77 10.51
N GLY A 99 18.61 -8.03 11.81
CA GLY A 99 18.88 -7.04 12.84
C GLY A 99 20.36 -6.71 13.00
N VAL A 100 21.27 -7.64 12.68
CA VAL A 100 22.72 -7.43 12.77
C VAL A 100 23.16 -6.52 11.63
N GLU A 101 22.78 -6.86 10.40
CA GLU A 101 23.07 -6.05 9.21
C GLU A 101 22.45 -4.65 9.33
N THR A 102 21.19 -4.56 9.75
CA THR A 102 20.50 -3.27 9.93
C THR A 102 21.23 -2.36 10.92
N ARG A 103 21.72 -2.92 12.04
CA ARG A 103 22.51 -2.14 13.02
C ARG A 103 23.88 -1.74 12.48
N ALA A 104 24.53 -2.60 11.72
CA ALA A 104 25.81 -2.28 11.09
C ALA A 104 25.67 -1.13 10.08
N ILE A 105 24.64 -1.16 9.25
CA ILE A 105 24.32 -0.06 8.31
C ILE A 105 24.01 1.23 9.06
N ALA A 106 23.18 1.15 10.12
CA ALA A 106 22.79 2.33 10.89
C ALA A 106 23.94 2.99 11.68
N ALA A 107 25.02 2.26 11.94
CA ALA A 107 26.22 2.79 12.62
C ALA A 107 27.19 3.50 11.67
N ALA A 108 27.03 3.33 10.35
CA ALA A 108 27.85 4.01 9.37
C ALA A 108 27.48 5.50 9.29
N GLU A 109 28.46 6.34 8.97
CA GLU A 109 28.23 7.77 8.76
C GLU A 109 27.33 7.98 7.52
N PRO A 110 26.29 8.84 7.60
CA PRO A 110 25.45 9.15 6.46
C PRO A 110 26.28 9.68 5.28
N SER A 111 25.94 9.25 4.07
CA SER A 111 26.64 9.68 2.84
C SER A 111 26.38 11.14 2.45
N PHE A 112 25.50 11.83 3.17
CA PHE A 112 25.17 13.24 2.99
C PHE A 112 24.82 13.89 4.34
N PRO A 113 25.03 15.20 4.50
CA PRO A 113 24.70 15.90 5.74
C PRO A 113 23.20 15.78 6.07
N LEU A 114 22.91 15.43 7.31
CA LEU A 114 21.54 15.36 7.86
C LEU A 114 21.42 16.34 9.03
N PRO A 115 20.22 16.91 9.28
CA PRO A 115 19.97 17.64 10.52
C PRO A 115 20.19 16.75 11.76
N ASP A 116 20.52 17.34 12.90
CA ASP A 116 20.71 16.58 14.16
C ASP A 116 19.44 15.81 14.57
N ARG A 117 18.27 16.40 14.30
CA ARG A 117 16.96 15.80 14.55
C ARG A 117 16.04 16.08 13.38
N PHE A 118 15.35 15.06 12.89
CA PHE A 118 14.46 15.16 11.75
C PHE A 118 13.37 14.10 11.82
N LEU A 119 12.30 14.34 11.05
CA LEU A 119 11.32 13.31 10.69
C LEU A 119 11.79 12.65 9.41
N LEU A 120 11.63 11.32 9.30
CA LEU A 120 12.04 10.56 8.12
C LEU A 120 10.83 9.88 7.47
N PHE A 121 10.66 10.10 6.17
CA PHE A 121 9.79 9.29 5.33
C PHE A 121 10.64 8.49 4.33
N VAL A 122 10.42 7.18 4.25
CA VAL A 122 11.08 6.30 3.28
C VAL A 122 10.03 5.53 2.47
N GLY A 123 10.04 5.70 1.16
CA GLY A 123 9.16 4.95 0.26
C GLY A 123 8.82 5.67 -1.04
N LYS A 124 8.13 4.97 -1.94
CA LYS A 124 7.68 5.55 -3.21
C LYS A 124 6.76 6.74 -2.97
N LEU A 125 6.95 7.82 -3.73
CA LEU A 125 6.14 9.04 -3.65
C LEU A 125 4.88 8.91 -4.52
N GLU A 126 4.00 8.01 -4.08
CA GLU A 126 2.75 7.67 -4.77
C GLU A 126 1.55 7.85 -3.83
N GLU A 127 0.36 7.98 -4.41
CA GLU A 127 -0.87 8.24 -3.65
C GLU A 127 -1.17 7.13 -2.64
N ASN A 128 -0.97 5.86 -3.02
CA ASN A 128 -1.16 4.70 -2.13
C ASN A 128 -0.10 4.59 -1.02
N LYS A 129 0.94 5.43 -1.04
CA LYS A 129 1.94 5.56 0.03
C LYS A 129 1.68 6.76 0.93
N GLY A 130 0.58 7.48 0.72
CA GLY A 130 0.21 8.63 1.52
C GLY A 130 1.13 9.84 1.31
N ALA A 131 1.89 9.89 0.21
CA ALA A 131 2.86 10.95 -0.03
C ALA A 131 2.21 12.36 -0.01
N ARG A 132 0.97 12.49 -0.50
CA ARG A 132 0.18 13.74 -0.44
C ARG A 132 -0.13 14.22 0.98
N LEU A 133 -0.07 13.33 1.97
CA LEU A 133 -0.38 13.64 3.36
C LEU A 133 0.85 14.10 4.13
N LEU A 134 2.07 13.99 3.57
CA LEU A 134 3.31 14.25 4.31
C LEU A 134 3.41 15.70 4.81
N VAL A 135 3.30 16.68 3.92
CA VAL A 135 3.42 18.10 4.29
C VAL A 135 2.28 18.51 5.24
N PRO A 136 0.99 18.24 4.96
CA PRO A 136 -0.09 18.56 5.89
C PRO A 136 0.05 17.88 7.25
N ALA A 137 0.50 16.63 7.30
CA ALA A 137 0.67 15.90 8.56
C ALA A 137 1.82 16.47 9.40
N VAL A 138 2.95 16.83 8.79
CA VAL A 138 4.08 17.45 9.51
C VAL A 138 3.72 18.83 10.01
N ALA A 139 3.05 19.65 9.19
CA ALA A 139 2.55 20.96 9.59
C ALA A 139 1.57 20.85 10.77
N ALA A 140 0.60 19.92 10.69
CA ALA A 140 -0.38 19.69 11.75
C ALA A 140 0.26 19.12 13.04
N ALA A 141 1.33 18.34 12.93
CA ALA A 141 2.03 17.79 14.08
C ALA A 141 2.79 18.86 14.89
N GLY A 142 3.11 20.02 14.29
CA GLY A 142 3.72 21.15 15.01
C GLY A 142 5.08 20.82 15.65
N THR A 143 5.80 19.84 15.12
CA THR A 143 7.02 19.32 15.78
C THR A 143 8.21 20.27 15.73
N GLY A 144 8.21 21.21 14.77
CA GLY A 144 9.36 22.07 14.46
C GLY A 144 10.56 21.33 13.87
N LEU A 145 10.46 20.01 13.61
CA LEU A 145 11.54 19.21 13.05
C LEU A 145 11.49 19.23 11.52
N PRO A 146 12.65 19.31 10.83
CA PRO A 146 12.71 19.17 9.38
C PRO A 146 12.27 17.77 8.95
N LEU A 147 11.56 17.68 7.81
CA LEU A 147 11.18 16.42 7.18
C LEU A 147 12.21 16.04 6.11
N VAL A 148 12.84 14.87 6.26
CA VAL A 148 13.68 14.23 5.26
C VAL A 148 12.86 13.16 4.51
N VAL A 149 12.85 13.25 3.18
CA VAL A 149 12.08 12.36 2.32
C VAL A 149 13.03 11.56 1.42
N LEU A 150 13.05 10.24 1.60
CA LEU A 150 13.83 9.31 0.78
C LEU A 150 12.89 8.50 -0.12
N GLY A 151 12.82 8.89 -1.39
CA GLY A 151 12.04 8.17 -2.37
C GLY A 151 11.80 8.94 -3.66
N GLU A 152 11.31 8.20 -4.65
CA GLU A 152 10.92 8.71 -5.96
C GLU A 152 9.49 8.29 -6.28
N GLY A 153 8.83 9.02 -7.19
CA GLY A 153 7.48 8.71 -7.63
C GLY A 153 6.81 9.88 -8.32
N SER A 154 5.60 9.63 -8.83
CA SER A 154 4.82 10.60 -9.58
C SER A 154 4.53 11.91 -8.82
N LEU A 155 4.50 11.86 -7.48
CA LEU A 155 4.20 13.01 -6.64
C LEU A 155 5.42 13.82 -6.19
N ALA A 156 6.65 13.44 -6.60
CA ALA A 156 7.86 14.09 -6.12
C ALA A 156 7.88 15.61 -6.37
N HIS A 157 7.42 16.07 -7.53
CA HIS A 157 7.37 17.49 -7.88
C HIS A 157 6.34 18.27 -7.04
N THR A 158 5.13 17.72 -6.91
CA THR A 158 4.06 18.31 -6.08
C THR A 158 4.51 18.45 -4.63
N LEU A 159 5.17 17.42 -4.09
CA LEU A 159 5.65 17.42 -2.70
C LEU A 159 6.68 18.54 -2.43
N LYS A 160 7.60 18.77 -3.38
CA LYS A 160 8.59 19.86 -3.27
C LYS A 160 7.92 21.24 -3.30
N PHE A 161 6.91 21.40 -4.15
CA PHE A 161 6.15 22.64 -4.23
C PHE A 161 5.39 22.91 -2.93
N ASP A 162 4.66 21.91 -2.42
CA ASP A 162 3.87 22.01 -1.19
C ASP A 162 4.77 22.31 0.03
N ALA A 163 5.93 21.67 0.12
CA ALA A 163 6.90 21.93 1.18
C ALA A 163 7.43 23.38 1.12
N THR A 164 7.75 23.88 -0.07
CA THR A 164 8.22 25.27 -0.23
C THR A 164 7.15 26.29 0.16
N ALA A 165 5.88 26.00 -0.13
CA ALA A 165 4.76 26.86 0.24
C ALA A 165 4.44 26.84 1.74
N ALA A 166 4.73 25.73 2.44
CA ALA A 166 4.47 25.56 3.86
C ALA A 166 5.55 26.18 4.77
N GLY A 167 6.74 26.44 4.23
CA GLY A 167 7.93 26.86 5.00
C GLY A 167 8.58 25.70 5.73
#